data_AF-A0AAJ1VFF3-F1
#
_entry.id   AF-A0AAJ1VFF3-F1
#
_cell.length_a   1.000
_cell.length_b   1.000
_cell.length_c   1.000
_cell.angle_alpha   90.00
_cell.angle_beta   90.00
_cell.angle_gamma   90.00
#
_symmetry.space_group_name_H-M   'P 1'
#
loop_
_entity.id
_entity.type
_entity.pdbx_description
1 polymer ?
#
loop_
_entity_poly.entity_id
_entity_poly.type
_entity_poly.pdbx_seq_one_letter_code
_entity_poly.pdbx_strand_id
1 'polypeptide(L)'
;MLGVIISGIIQAIYGNLQLLGYYTSNHSGFNLTGSFFNPGPYAGFLTIVFSIALGFYLFKEKVISYLSSNIKSKYYLTINTIIKYVFEYIPLIGIVSIIIVIPATQSRASWLAIIITSFFIFELRYQIIKKKLKQLTKVKKTFLIITTSLIIALALSGVYNLKKGSSDGRLFIWKISTKIIKDNPVFGVGFDRFKVYYMNAQAHYFAEMGETAEALVADNTYYAFNEFIQFITENGIVGFILLIVILYLILNTSTKKENKCLNNIVKTSLLSICVFAFFSYPMQILPIKLVIVVLLAILSSLNSEKIQLFKNIKTNFSKLLIKAIAVAGCLGITIISFKYINKVNASFKTWKYALESYQYGDYESAIQEYESAYPQLKSNGEFLMNYGKALSLYKNDKKAVEILEQAKKHLNTTIIETALGDSYKNLEEYNKAEIAYKHAENMIPVRFYPLYLQAKLYEESGQNEKAKVLAKKILNKKVKIPSTAIEEIKAAMKKLLIKKPLTKND
;
A
#
# COMPACT_ATOMS: atom_id res chain seq x y z
N MET A 1 -12.86 0.71 -20.20
CA MET A 1 -13.44 -0.14 -19.12
C MET A 1 -13.50 -1.62 -19.47
N LEU A 2 -13.94 -2.04 -20.68
CA LEU A 2 -13.86 -3.47 -21.05
C LEU A 2 -12.44 -4.03 -20.92
N GLY A 3 -11.40 -3.30 -21.35
CA GLY A 3 -10.01 -3.71 -21.13
C GLY A 3 -9.61 -3.86 -19.65
N VAL A 4 -10.26 -3.13 -18.73
CA VAL A 4 -10.07 -3.29 -17.27
C VAL A 4 -10.75 -4.56 -16.77
N ILE A 5 -11.90 -4.93 -17.34
CA ILE A 5 -12.56 -6.21 -17.04
C ILE A 5 -11.71 -7.38 -17.52
N ILE A 6 -11.22 -7.30 -18.77
CA ILE A 6 -10.36 -8.33 -19.36
C ILE A 6 -9.07 -8.52 -18.54
N SER A 7 -8.44 -7.43 -18.10
CA SER A 7 -7.25 -7.55 -17.26
C SER A 7 -7.56 -8.20 -15.91
N GLY A 8 -8.72 -7.93 -15.30
CA GLY A 8 -9.15 -8.65 -14.11
C GLY A 8 -9.43 -10.13 -14.35
N ILE A 9 -10.01 -10.50 -15.49
CA ILE A 9 -10.19 -11.92 -15.88
C ILE A 9 -8.83 -12.61 -15.99
N ILE A 10 -7.87 -12.01 -16.70
CA ILE A 10 -6.51 -12.55 -16.84
C ILE A 10 -5.86 -12.73 -15.46
N GLN A 11 -5.98 -11.73 -14.58
CA GLN A 11 -5.44 -11.79 -13.23
C GLN A 11 -6.14 -12.85 -12.35
N ALA A 12 -7.45 -13.03 -12.49
CA ALA A 12 -8.20 -14.06 -11.78
C ALA A 12 -7.80 -15.47 -12.26
N ILE A 13 -7.66 -15.68 -13.57
CA ILE A 13 -7.16 -16.94 -14.13
C ILE A 13 -5.73 -17.19 -13.64
N TYR A 14 -4.85 -16.20 -13.72
CA TYR A 14 -3.47 -16.34 -13.30
C TYR A 14 -3.34 -16.69 -11.82
N GLY A 15 -4.14 -16.07 -10.95
CA GLY A 15 -4.17 -16.42 -9.52
C GLY A 15 -4.68 -17.85 -9.26
N ASN A 16 -5.67 -18.33 -10.01
CA ASN A 16 -6.09 -19.73 -9.90
C ASN A 16 -5.01 -20.70 -10.40
N LEU A 17 -4.31 -20.37 -11.49
CA LEU A 17 -3.19 -21.19 -11.98
C LEU A 17 -2.04 -21.26 -10.96
N GLN A 18 -1.81 -20.20 -10.18
CA GLN A 18 -0.89 -20.26 -9.03
C GLN A 18 -1.39 -21.20 -7.94
N LEU A 19 -2.68 -21.15 -7.59
CA LEU A 19 -3.27 -22.08 -6.60
C LEU A 19 -3.20 -23.54 -7.04
N LEU A 20 -3.29 -23.80 -8.35
CA LEU A 20 -3.16 -25.13 -8.94
C LEU A 20 -1.70 -25.59 -9.12
N GLY A 21 -0.72 -24.75 -8.81
CA GLY A 21 0.71 -25.08 -8.90
C GLY A 21 1.32 -24.98 -10.30
N TYR A 22 0.59 -24.48 -11.30
CA TYR A 22 1.14 -24.25 -12.65
C TYR A 22 2.13 -23.09 -12.70
N TYR A 23 1.96 -22.10 -11.82
CA TYR A 23 2.87 -20.96 -11.68
C TYR A 23 3.24 -20.75 -10.22
N THR A 24 4.44 -20.25 -9.98
CA THR A 24 4.84 -19.81 -8.65
C THR A 24 4.18 -18.48 -8.28
N SER A 25 3.90 -18.31 -7.00
CA SER A 25 3.55 -17.00 -6.44
C SER A 25 4.77 -16.11 -6.38
N ASN A 26 4.59 -14.81 -6.55
CA ASN A 26 5.65 -13.82 -6.41
C ASN A 26 5.99 -13.50 -4.93
N HIS A 27 5.59 -14.37 -4.00
CA HIS A 27 5.85 -14.22 -2.57
C HIS A 27 5.99 -15.59 -1.92
N SER A 28 7.06 -15.80 -1.15
CA SER A 28 7.39 -17.10 -0.53
C SER A 28 6.35 -17.59 0.48
N GLY A 29 5.72 -16.67 1.23
CA GLY A 29 4.72 -16.99 2.25
C GLY A 29 3.27 -17.08 1.78
N PHE A 30 2.96 -16.90 0.49
CA PHE A 30 1.58 -16.93 -0.02
C PHE A 30 1.48 -17.72 -1.30
N ASN A 31 0.49 -18.62 -1.41
CA ASN A 31 0.29 -19.45 -2.59
C ASN A 31 -0.25 -18.69 -3.82
N LEU A 32 -0.73 -17.47 -3.63
CA LEU A 32 -1.47 -16.71 -4.64
C LEU A 32 -1.19 -15.21 -4.49
N THR A 33 -0.79 -14.57 -5.59
CA THR A 33 -0.58 -13.12 -5.68
C THR A 33 -0.99 -12.54 -7.03
N GLY A 34 -1.40 -13.36 -8.00
CA GLY A 34 -1.50 -12.95 -9.40
C GLY A 34 -0.15 -12.42 -9.89
N SER A 35 -0.17 -11.36 -10.68
CA SER A 35 1.07 -10.66 -11.09
C SER A 35 1.51 -9.57 -10.10
N PHE A 36 0.92 -9.53 -8.90
CA PHE A 36 1.32 -8.64 -7.83
C PHE A 36 2.31 -9.37 -6.91
N PHE A 37 2.82 -8.66 -5.91
CA PHE A 37 3.74 -9.21 -4.90
C PHE A 37 3.05 -9.49 -3.56
N ASN A 38 1.75 -9.20 -3.45
CA ASN A 38 0.99 -9.36 -2.21
C ASN A 38 -0.48 -9.65 -2.52
N PRO A 39 -1.11 -10.62 -1.82
CA PRO A 39 -2.50 -11.01 -2.08
C PRO A 39 -3.52 -9.90 -1.78
N GLY A 40 -3.21 -8.96 -0.87
CA GLY A 40 -4.08 -7.83 -0.52
C GLY A 40 -4.30 -6.87 -1.68
N PRO A 41 -3.25 -6.22 -2.23
CA PRO A 41 -3.31 -5.42 -3.45
C PRO A 41 -3.94 -6.14 -4.65
N TYR A 42 -3.60 -7.41 -4.84
CA TYR A 42 -4.21 -8.25 -5.88
C TYR A 42 -5.73 -8.34 -5.73
N ALA A 43 -6.20 -8.69 -4.52
CA ALA A 43 -7.63 -8.75 -4.21
C ALA A 43 -8.32 -7.39 -4.34
N GLY A 44 -7.63 -6.30 -3.96
CA GLY A 44 -8.09 -4.92 -4.13
C GLY A 44 -8.34 -4.58 -5.59
N PHE A 45 -7.37 -4.88 -6.47
CA PHE A 45 -7.52 -4.69 -7.91
C PHE A 45 -8.73 -5.46 -8.45
N LEU A 46 -8.84 -6.75 -8.14
CA LEU A 46 -9.98 -7.57 -8.58
C LEU A 46 -11.33 -7.06 -8.06
N THR A 47 -11.38 -6.52 -6.85
CA THR A 47 -12.62 -5.95 -6.27
C THR A 47 -13.13 -4.74 -7.06
N ILE A 48 -12.21 -3.91 -7.53
CA ILE A 48 -12.54 -2.75 -8.37
C ILE A 48 -13.04 -3.23 -9.72
N VAL A 49 -12.34 -4.20 -10.33
CA VAL A 49 -12.76 -4.79 -11.61
C VAL A 49 -14.13 -5.46 -11.50
N PHE A 50 -14.38 -6.19 -10.41
CA PHE A 50 -15.67 -6.80 -10.11
C PHE A 50 -16.79 -5.75 -10.10
N SER A 51 -16.56 -4.60 -9.45
CA SER A 51 -17.55 -3.52 -9.36
C SER A 51 -17.88 -2.95 -10.75
N ILE A 52 -16.87 -2.82 -11.62
CA ILE A 52 -17.06 -2.41 -13.03
C ILE A 52 -17.84 -3.48 -13.79
N ALA A 53 -17.44 -4.76 -13.68
CA ALA A 53 -18.06 -5.88 -14.38
C ALA A 53 -19.53 -6.07 -13.99
N LEU A 54 -19.83 -6.05 -12.68
CA LEU A 54 -21.20 -6.13 -12.17
C LEU A 54 -22.06 -4.97 -12.67
N GLY A 55 -21.51 -3.75 -12.67
CA GLY A 55 -22.18 -2.58 -13.23
C GLY A 55 -22.52 -2.76 -14.71
N PHE A 56 -21.56 -3.18 -15.54
CA PHE A 56 -21.81 -3.42 -16.96
C PHE A 56 -22.83 -4.54 -17.19
N TYR A 57 -22.75 -5.63 -16.43
CA TYR A 57 -23.69 -6.74 -16.55
C TYR A 57 -25.13 -6.33 -16.21
N LEU A 58 -25.34 -5.64 -15.08
CA LEU A 58 -26.68 -5.24 -14.63
C LEU A 58 -27.31 -4.13 -15.48
N PHE A 59 -26.51 -3.25 -16.07
CA PHE A 59 -26.96 -2.17 -16.95
C PHE A 59 -26.77 -2.49 -18.46
N LYS A 60 -26.48 -3.75 -18.82
CA LYS A 60 -26.11 -4.17 -20.18
C LYS A 60 -27.07 -3.68 -21.26
N GLU A 61 -28.38 -3.81 -21.05
CA GLU A 61 -29.41 -3.39 -22.01
C GLU A 61 -29.31 -1.90 -22.36
N LYS A 62 -29.10 -1.06 -21.34
CA LYS A 62 -29.01 0.40 -21.51
C LYS A 62 -27.70 0.80 -22.17
N VAL A 63 -26.61 0.12 -21.81
CA VAL A 63 -25.29 0.35 -22.42
C VAL A 63 -25.31 -0.06 -23.89
N ILE A 64 -25.84 -1.25 -24.20
CA ILE A 64 -25.98 -1.76 -25.56
C ILE A 64 -26.86 -0.81 -26.37
N SER A 65 -28.05 -0.46 -25.88
CA SER A 65 -28.96 0.47 -26.57
C SER A 65 -28.28 1.81 -26.94
N TYR A 66 -27.51 2.39 -26.01
CA TYR A 66 -26.76 3.62 -26.25
C TYR A 66 -25.63 3.46 -27.29
N LEU A 67 -24.92 2.33 -27.26
CA LEU A 67 -23.87 2.06 -28.26
C LEU A 67 -24.48 1.82 -29.64
N SER A 68 -25.55 1.02 -29.70
CA SER A 68 -26.23 0.67 -30.94
C SER A 68 -26.88 1.88 -31.60
N SER A 69 -27.46 2.83 -30.85
CA SER A 69 -28.05 4.04 -31.43
C SER A 69 -27.05 4.97 -32.12
N ASN A 70 -25.75 4.83 -31.82
CA ASN A 70 -24.69 5.67 -32.38
C ASN A 70 -24.01 5.07 -33.63
N ILE A 71 -24.38 3.85 -34.03
CA ILE A 71 -23.75 3.15 -35.15
C ILE A 71 -24.52 3.43 -36.44
N LYS A 72 -23.90 4.18 -37.36
CA LYS A 72 -24.39 4.38 -38.74
C LYS A 72 -23.47 3.61 -39.69
N SER A 73 -23.75 2.32 -39.90
CA SER A 73 -22.92 1.44 -40.74
C SER A 73 -23.78 0.42 -41.50
N LYS A 74 -23.36 0.05 -42.71
CA LYS A 74 -23.97 -1.03 -43.51
C LYS A 74 -23.91 -2.38 -42.77
N TYR A 75 -22.94 -2.56 -41.87
CA TYR A 75 -22.76 -3.76 -41.04
C TYR A 75 -23.45 -3.67 -39.66
N TYR A 76 -24.44 -2.79 -39.51
CA TYR A 76 -25.12 -2.52 -38.23
C TYR A 76 -25.54 -3.79 -37.49
N LEU A 77 -26.20 -4.74 -38.18
CA LEU A 77 -26.70 -5.97 -37.57
C LEU A 77 -25.56 -6.82 -36.99
N THR A 78 -24.49 -7.01 -37.75
CA THR A 78 -23.31 -7.79 -37.31
C THR A 78 -22.62 -7.11 -36.13
N ILE A 79 -22.39 -5.79 -36.20
CA ILE A 79 -21.74 -5.03 -35.12
C ILE A 79 -22.60 -5.05 -33.86
N ASN A 80 -23.91 -4.87 -33.97
CA ASN A 80 -24.83 -4.90 -32.84
C ASN A 80 -24.85 -6.28 -32.17
N THR A 81 -24.83 -7.34 -32.97
CA THR A 81 -24.73 -8.72 -32.48
C THR A 81 -23.43 -8.92 -31.69
N ILE A 82 -22.28 -8.49 -32.22
CA ILE A 82 -20.98 -8.55 -31.52
C ILE A 82 -21.03 -7.76 -30.22
N ILE A 83 -21.55 -6.53 -30.22
CA ILE A 83 -21.69 -5.69 -29.02
C ILE A 83 -22.52 -6.43 -27.96
N LYS A 84 -23.65 -7.03 -28.34
CA LYS A 84 -24.48 -7.80 -27.42
C LYS A 84 -23.69 -8.94 -26.77
N TYR A 85 -23.02 -9.78 -27.56
CA TYR A 85 -22.18 -10.86 -27.03
C TYR A 85 -21.06 -10.34 -26.11
N VAL A 86 -20.33 -9.31 -26.52
CA VAL A 86 -19.23 -8.72 -25.73
C VAL A 86 -19.74 -8.23 -24.36
N PHE A 87 -20.82 -7.45 -24.33
CA PHE A 87 -21.35 -6.89 -23.08
C PHE A 87 -22.17 -7.87 -22.24
N GLU A 88 -22.57 -9.01 -22.81
CA GLU A 88 -23.19 -10.11 -22.09
C GLU A 88 -22.15 -11.02 -21.42
N TYR A 89 -21.18 -11.50 -22.19
CA TYR A 89 -20.27 -12.55 -21.73
C TYR A 89 -19.02 -12.01 -21.03
N ILE A 90 -18.38 -10.94 -21.50
CA ILE A 90 -17.14 -10.44 -20.86
C ILE A 90 -17.38 -10.00 -19.41
N PRO A 91 -18.40 -9.17 -19.10
CA PRO A 91 -18.69 -8.82 -17.72
C PRO A 91 -19.08 -10.03 -16.86
N LEU A 92 -19.84 -10.99 -17.41
CA LEU A 92 -20.25 -12.20 -16.69
C LEU A 92 -19.04 -13.08 -16.34
N ILE A 93 -18.16 -13.34 -17.30
CA ILE A 93 -16.91 -14.09 -17.09
C ILE A 93 -16.04 -13.36 -16.05
N GLY A 94 -15.97 -12.03 -16.11
CA GLY A 94 -15.30 -11.20 -15.11
C GLY A 94 -15.83 -11.42 -13.70
N ILE A 95 -17.16 -11.37 -13.52
CA ILE A 95 -17.80 -11.61 -12.23
C ILE A 95 -17.49 -13.01 -11.71
N VAL A 96 -17.71 -14.04 -12.54
CA VAL A 96 -17.54 -15.45 -12.15
C VAL A 96 -16.08 -15.75 -11.80
N SER A 97 -15.14 -15.39 -12.67
CA SER A 97 -13.71 -15.64 -12.44
C SER A 97 -13.19 -14.95 -11.16
N ILE A 98 -13.65 -13.72 -10.88
CA ILE A 98 -13.25 -12.99 -9.68
C ILE A 98 -13.85 -13.59 -8.41
N ILE A 99 -15.15 -13.95 -8.42
CA ILE A 99 -15.79 -14.59 -7.25
C ILE A 99 -15.09 -15.89 -6.86
N ILE A 100 -14.62 -16.67 -7.85
CA ILE A 100 -13.91 -17.94 -7.60
C ILE A 100 -12.59 -17.71 -6.83
N VAL A 101 -11.81 -16.69 -7.20
CA VAL A 101 -10.46 -16.49 -6.64
C VAL A 101 -10.43 -15.64 -5.36
N ILE A 102 -11.38 -14.72 -5.17
CA ILE A 102 -11.41 -13.79 -4.02
C ILE A 102 -11.33 -14.50 -2.66
N PRO A 103 -12.04 -15.62 -2.39
CA PRO A 103 -11.92 -16.33 -1.12
C PRO A 103 -10.49 -16.74 -0.77
N ALA A 104 -9.75 -17.24 -1.75
CA ALA A 104 -8.37 -17.68 -1.57
C ALA A 104 -7.41 -16.53 -1.22
N THR A 105 -7.77 -15.27 -1.54
CA THR A 105 -6.97 -14.10 -1.17
C THR A 105 -7.00 -13.76 0.32
N GLN A 106 -7.99 -14.28 1.06
CA GLN A 106 -8.24 -13.98 2.47
C GLN A 106 -8.33 -12.47 2.81
N SER A 107 -8.68 -11.62 1.82
CA SER A 107 -8.78 -10.17 1.98
C SER A 107 -10.15 -9.73 2.49
N ARG A 108 -10.29 -9.53 3.81
CA ARG A 108 -11.52 -9.02 4.46
C ARG A 108 -11.98 -7.67 3.89
N ALA A 109 -11.03 -6.79 3.54
CA ALA A 109 -11.32 -5.49 2.93
C ALA A 109 -11.97 -5.64 1.55
N SER A 110 -11.52 -6.62 0.75
CA SER A 110 -12.08 -6.91 -0.57
C SER A 110 -13.51 -7.44 -0.46
N TRP A 111 -13.78 -8.37 0.46
CA TRP A 111 -15.13 -8.87 0.73
C TRP A 111 -16.10 -7.74 1.10
N LEU A 112 -15.70 -6.87 2.02
CA LEU A 112 -16.51 -5.73 2.44
C LEU A 112 -16.81 -4.78 1.26
N ALA A 113 -15.78 -4.46 0.47
CA ALA A 113 -15.95 -3.61 -0.71
C ALA A 113 -16.87 -4.24 -1.76
N ILE A 114 -16.74 -5.53 -2.06
CA ILE A 114 -17.64 -6.25 -2.99
C ILE A 114 -19.09 -6.21 -2.51
N ILE A 115 -19.34 -6.48 -1.22
CA ILE A 115 -20.70 -6.50 -0.66
C ILE A 115 -21.33 -5.11 -0.75
N ILE A 116 -20.62 -4.08 -0.28
CA ILE A 116 -21.11 -2.69 -0.26
C ILE A 116 -21.35 -2.21 -1.69
N THR A 117 -20.42 -2.43 -2.62
CA THR A 117 -20.58 -1.92 -3.99
C THR A 117 -21.67 -2.67 -4.75
N SER A 118 -21.78 -3.99 -4.56
CA SER A 118 -22.88 -4.78 -5.12
C SER A 118 -24.22 -4.22 -4.65
N PHE A 119 -24.38 -4.01 -3.35
CA PHE A 119 -25.57 -3.44 -2.75
C PHE A 119 -25.97 -2.11 -3.42
N PHE A 120 -25.02 -1.18 -3.56
CA PHE A 120 -25.29 0.10 -4.22
C PHE A 120 -25.64 -0.05 -5.70
N ILE A 121 -24.96 -0.93 -6.45
CA ILE A 121 -25.26 -1.17 -7.87
C ILE A 121 -26.68 -1.76 -8.03
N PHE A 122 -27.05 -2.76 -7.20
CA PHE A 122 -28.38 -3.34 -7.17
C PHE A 122 -29.45 -2.29 -6.86
N GLU A 123 -29.22 -1.45 -5.85
CA GLU A 123 -30.17 -0.40 -5.50
C GLU A 123 -30.30 0.67 -6.61
N LEU A 124 -29.21 1.03 -7.28
CA LEU A 124 -29.26 1.94 -8.43
C LEU A 124 -30.02 1.35 -9.63
N ARG A 125 -29.98 0.03 -9.83
CA ARG A 125 -30.68 -0.67 -10.93
C ARG A 125 -32.16 -0.84 -10.63
N TYR A 126 -32.51 -1.37 -9.46
CA TYR A 126 -33.86 -1.84 -9.14
C TYR A 126 -34.65 -0.90 -8.22
N GLN A 127 -33.97 -0.04 -7.45
CA GLN A 127 -34.55 0.91 -6.50
C GLN A 127 -35.50 0.25 -5.48
N ILE A 128 -35.20 -1.00 -5.09
CA ILE A 128 -36.07 -1.83 -4.25
C ILE A 128 -36.19 -1.18 -2.86
N ILE A 129 -35.06 -0.79 -2.28
CA ILE A 129 -35.00 -0.23 -0.94
C ILE A 129 -35.65 1.13 -0.94
N LYS A 130 -35.33 2.00 -1.91
CA LYS A 130 -35.97 3.32 -2.04
C LYS A 130 -37.49 3.22 -2.17
N LYS A 131 -38.01 2.27 -2.93
CA LYS A 131 -39.46 2.03 -3.07
C LYS A 131 -40.08 1.54 -1.76
N LYS A 132 -39.49 0.51 -1.14
CA LYS A 132 -39.97 -0.03 0.14
C LYS A 132 -39.91 1.00 1.27
N LEU A 133 -38.80 1.73 1.41
CA LEU A 133 -38.64 2.79 2.41
C LEU A 133 -39.71 3.88 2.26
N LYS A 134 -40.11 4.27 1.05
CA LYS A 134 -41.18 5.25 0.87
C LYS A 134 -42.52 4.82 1.46
N GLN A 135 -42.79 3.51 1.50
CA GLN A 135 -44.04 2.93 2.01
C GLN A 135 -44.04 2.73 3.55
N LEU A 136 -42.88 2.87 4.20
CA LEU A 136 -42.75 2.63 5.65
C LEU A 136 -43.04 3.89 6.48
N THR A 137 -43.73 3.69 7.61
CA THR A 137 -43.93 4.71 8.65
C THR A 137 -42.60 5.08 9.31
N LYS A 138 -42.54 6.25 9.96
CA LYS A 138 -41.32 6.74 10.65
C LYS A 138 -40.82 5.73 11.68
N VAL A 139 -41.71 5.12 12.46
CA VAL A 139 -41.38 4.09 13.46
C VAL A 139 -40.75 2.85 12.81
N LYS A 140 -41.35 2.32 11.73
CA LYS A 140 -40.81 1.15 11.02
C LYS A 140 -39.45 1.44 10.37
N LYS A 141 -39.23 2.67 9.87
CA LYS A 141 -37.93 3.12 9.37
C LYS A 141 -36.87 3.15 10.46
N THR A 142 -37.19 3.74 11.60
CA THR A 142 -36.27 3.80 12.75
C THR A 142 -35.92 2.39 13.23
N PHE A 143 -36.92 1.52 13.37
CA PHE A 143 -36.69 0.12 13.72
C PHE A 143 -35.76 -0.58 12.73
N LEU A 144 -36.03 -0.46 11.42
CA LEU A 144 -35.19 -1.02 10.36
C LEU A 144 -33.74 -0.50 10.42
N ILE A 145 -33.54 0.79 10.67
CA ILE A 145 -32.21 1.38 10.81
C ILE A 145 -31.50 0.76 12.01
N ILE A 146 -32.15 0.71 13.18
CA ILE A 146 -31.56 0.13 14.40
C ILE A 146 -31.21 -1.34 14.18
N THR A 147 -32.12 -2.15 13.64
CA THR A 147 -31.85 -3.58 13.39
C THR A 147 -30.73 -3.78 12.38
N THR A 148 -30.69 -2.98 11.31
CA THR A 148 -29.63 -3.07 10.30
C THR A 148 -28.28 -2.64 10.89
N SER A 149 -28.25 -1.56 11.68
CA SER A 149 -27.05 -1.11 12.40
C SER A 149 -26.53 -2.18 13.37
N LEU A 150 -27.43 -2.87 14.09
CA LEU A 150 -27.06 -3.97 14.98
C LEU A 150 -26.46 -5.15 14.21
N ILE A 151 -27.08 -5.56 13.10
CA ILE A 151 -26.56 -6.64 12.24
C ILE A 151 -25.18 -6.28 11.69
N ILE A 152 -24.99 -5.03 11.22
CA ILE A 152 -23.69 -4.54 10.74
C ILE A 152 -22.66 -4.56 11.88
N ALA A 153 -23.01 -4.12 13.08
CA ALA A 153 -22.10 -4.14 14.23
C ALA A 153 -21.66 -5.57 14.59
N LEU A 154 -22.61 -6.53 14.60
CA LEU A 154 -22.32 -7.95 14.82
C LEU A 154 -21.42 -8.53 13.72
N ALA A 155 -21.72 -8.22 12.45
CA ALA A 155 -20.91 -8.67 11.32
C ALA A 155 -19.48 -8.10 11.37
N LEU A 156 -19.32 -6.81 11.68
CA LEU A 156 -18.01 -6.17 11.84
C LEU A 156 -17.24 -6.77 13.01
N SER A 157 -17.90 -7.08 14.12
CA SER A 157 -17.30 -7.79 15.26
C SER A 157 -16.82 -9.19 14.87
N GLY A 158 -17.65 -9.95 14.12
CA GLY A 158 -17.25 -11.24 13.55
C GLY A 158 -16.02 -11.13 12.65
N VAL A 159 -16.03 -10.19 11.69
CA VAL A 159 -14.92 -9.95 10.76
C VAL A 159 -13.65 -9.52 11.49
N TYR A 160 -13.76 -8.72 12.56
CA TYR A 160 -12.64 -8.33 13.40
C TYR A 160 -11.99 -9.56 14.08
N ASN A 161 -12.82 -10.43 14.66
CA ASN A 161 -12.37 -11.63 15.39
C ASN A 161 -11.75 -12.71 14.49
N LEU A 162 -12.21 -12.85 13.23
CA LEU A 162 -11.65 -13.83 12.27
C LEU A 162 -10.14 -13.71 12.06
N LYS A 163 -9.57 -12.51 12.19
CA LYS A 163 -8.11 -12.29 12.09
C LYS A 163 -7.67 -11.18 13.03
N LYS A 164 -7.97 -11.37 14.32
CA LYS A 164 -7.78 -10.39 15.40
C LYS A 164 -6.38 -9.75 15.41
N GLY A 165 -5.30 -10.55 15.35
CA GLY A 165 -3.93 -10.01 15.36
C GLY A 165 -3.63 -9.04 14.20
N SER A 166 -4.19 -9.28 13.01
CA SER A 166 -4.07 -8.34 11.88
C SER A 166 -4.91 -7.07 12.11
N SER A 167 -6.06 -7.18 12.77
CA SER A 167 -6.89 -6.03 13.12
C SER A 167 -6.19 -5.17 14.19
N ASP A 168 -5.64 -5.80 15.23
CA ASP A 168 -4.93 -5.15 16.33
C ASP A 168 -3.69 -4.40 15.85
N GLY A 169 -2.92 -5.00 14.93
CA GLY A 169 -1.79 -4.32 14.29
C GLY A 169 -2.21 -3.04 13.56
N ARG A 170 -3.33 -3.06 12.83
CA ARG A 170 -3.85 -1.86 12.14
C ARG A 170 -4.34 -0.80 13.14
N LEU A 171 -5.06 -1.21 14.18
CA LEU A 171 -5.51 -0.29 15.23
C LEU A 171 -4.33 0.37 15.93
N PHE A 172 -3.26 -0.38 16.19
CA PHE A 172 -2.03 0.17 16.75
C PHE A 172 -1.36 1.17 15.79
N ILE A 173 -1.25 0.83 14.51
CA ILE A 173 -0.74 1.75 13.48
C ILE A 173 -1.56 3.03 13.44
N TRP A 174 -2.89 2.95 13.52
CA TRP A 174 -3.76 4.12 13.54
C TRP A 174 -3.57 4.94 14.82
N LYS A 175 -3.44 4.29 15.98
CA LYS A 175 -3.12 4.94 17.27
C LYS A 175 -1.82 5.74 17.17
N ILE A 176 -0.74 5.16 16.66
CA ILE A 176 0.53 5.88 16.48
C ILE A 176 0.39 7.01 15.44
N SER A 177 -0.36 6.79 14.37
CA SER A 177 -0.65 7.84 13.37
C SER A 177 -1.36 9.04 14.00
N THR A 178 -2.27 8.83 14.96
CA THR A 178 -2.92 9.95 15.68
C THR A 178 -1.95 10.81 16.48
N LYS A 179 -0.85 10.23 17.01
CA LYS A 179 0.20 11.03 17.66
C LYS A 179 0.89 11.95 16.65
N ILE A 180 1.24 11.43 15.47
CA ILE A 180 1.85 12.25 14.40
C ILE A 180 0.92 13.37 13.93
N ILE A 181 -0.37 13.06 13.77
CA ILE A 181 -1.40 14.05 13.40
C ILE A 181 -1.52 15.13 14.48
N LYS A 182 -1.50 14.74 15.77
CA LYS A 182 -1.55 15.68 16.90
C LYS A 182 -0.37 16.65 16.88
N ASP A 183 0.82 16.16 16.54
CA ASP A 183 2.04 16.96 16.49
C ASP A 183 2.11 17.85 15.23
N ASN A 184 1.43 17.47 14.14
CA ASN A 184 1.45 18.17 12.84
C ASN A 184 0.04 18.34 12.23
N PRO A 185 -0.90 19.03 12.89
CA PRO A 185 -2.33 18.95 12.55
C PRO A 185 -2.72 19.69 11.26
N VAL A 186 -2.07 20.81 10.94
CA VAL A 186 -2.54 21.70 9.86
C VAL A 186 -2.13 21.19 8.48
N PHE A 187 -0.83 20.95 8.28
CA PHE A 187 -0.24 20.57 6.99
C PHE A 187 0.35 19.16 6.97
N GLY A 188 0.30 18.43 8.09
CA GLY A 188 0.89 17.10 8.20
C GLY A 188 2.42 17.14 8.12
N VAL A 189 3.01 15.95 7.97
CA VAL A 189 4.48 15.77 7.90
C VAL A 189 5.06 15.84 6.47
N GLY A 190 4.21 16.09 5.47
CA GLY A 190 4.54 16.12 4.05
C GLY A 190 4.14 14.85 3.28
N PHE A 191 3.87 15.00 1.98
CA PHE A 191 3.47 13.92 1.09
C PHE A 191 4.53 12.79 1.00
N ASP A 192 4.09 11.53 1.07
CA ASP A 192 4.94 10.32 1.07
C ASP A 192 5.96 10.25 2.22
N ARG A 193 5.71 10.98 3.32
CA ARG A 193 6.58 11.02 4.50
C ARG A 193 6.13 10.09 5.62
N PHE A 194 5.00 9.39 5.50
CA PHE A 194 4.52 8.49 6.56
C PHE A 194 5.61 7.48 7.01
N LYS A 195 6.26 6.82 6.05
CA LYS A 195 7.35 5.86 6.27
C LYS A 195 8.64 6.46 6.88
N VAL A 196 8.79 7.79 6.86
CA VAL A 196 9.90 8.50 7.51
C VAL A 196 9.61 8.70 8.99
N TYR A 197 8.38 9.10 9.33
CA TYR A 197 8.03 9.52 10.70
C TYR A 197 7.44 8.40 11.55
N TYR A 198 6.75 7.43 10.95
CA TYR A 198 5.99 6.42 11.68
C TYR A 198 6.84 5.64 12.69
N MET A 199 7.98 5.10 12.24
CA MET A 199 8.83 4.28 13.11
C MET A 199 9.44 5.09 14.26
N ASN A 200 9.73 6.37 14.05
CA ASN A 200 10.20 7.26 15.12
C ASN A 200 9.09 7.54 16.15
N ALA A 201 7.86 7.76 15.71
CA ALA A 201 6.71 7.93 16.61
C ALA A 201 6.40 6.65 17.39
N GLN A 202 6.52 5.48 16.76
CA GLN A 202 6.40 4.18 17.40
C GLN A 202 7.50 3.98 18.46
N ALA A 203 8.74 4.35 18.15
CA ALA A 203 9.85 4.32 19.10
C ALA A 203 9.61 5.23 20.30
N HIS A 204 9.15 6.46 20.07
CA HIS A 204 8.83 7.39 21.15
C HIS A 204 7.71 6.85 22.06
N TYR A 205 6.66 6.25 21.48
CA TYR A 205 5.58 5.61 22.24
C TYR A 205 6.09 4.53 23.20
N PHE A 206 6.95 3.62 22.73
CA PHE A 206 7.48 2.55 23.58
C PHE A 206 8.57 3.02 24.54
N ALA A 207 9.29 4.09 24.21
CA ALA A 207 10.20 4.73 25.15
C ALA A 207 9.47 5.32 26.37
N GLU A 208 8.27 5.89 26.16
CA GLU A 208 7.43 6.44 27.22
C GLU A 208 6.68 5.35 28.01
N MET A 209 6.08 4.39 27.30
CA MET A 209 5.13 3.42 27.89
C MET A 209 5.78 2.10 28.32
N GLY A 210 7.01 1.82 27.88
CA GLY A 210 7.62 0.50 27.99
C GLY A 210 6.97 -0.55 27.08
N GLU A 211 7.31 -1.83 27.31
CA GLU A 211 6.77 -2.95 26.52
C GLU A 211 5.31 -3.26 26.91
N THR A 212 4.36 -2.64 26.20
CA THR A 212 2.92 -2.89 26.36
C THR A 212 2.44 -4.09 25.54
N ALA A 213 1.17 -4.48 25.68
CA ALA A 213 0.57 -5.55 24.87
C ALA A 213 0.63 -5.24 23.35
N GLU A 214 0.62 -3.96 22.95
CA GLU A 214 0.76 -3.56 21.54
C GLU A 214 2.13 -3.90 20.95
N ALA A 215 3.16 -4.11 21.78
CA ALA A 215 4.47 -4.56 21.31
C ALA A 215 4.39 -5.90 20.55
N LEU A 216 3.39 -6.74 20.87
CA LEU A 216 3.16 -8.01 20.16
C LEU A 216 2.71 -7.83 18.71
N VAL A 217 2.17 -6.67 18.33
CA VAL A 217 1.70 -6.38 16.96
C VAL A 217 2.53 -5.32 16.26
N ALA A 218 3.49 -4.71 16.94
CA ALA A 218 4.43 -3.75 16.38
C ALA A 218 5.41 -4.42 15.39
N ASP A 219 5.64 -3.78 14.25
CA ASP A 219 6.65 -4.17 13.27
C ASP A 219 7.11 -2.96 12.43
N ASN A 220 8.08 -3.15 11.54
CA ASN A 220 8.47 -2.15 10.54
C ASN A 220 7.26 -1.86 9.62
N THR A 221 6.82 -0.60 9.61
CA THR A 221 5.59 -0.19 8.94
C THR A 221 5.87 0.93 7.94
N TYR A 222 5.36 0.73 6.71
CA TYR A 222 5.56 1.65 5.58
C TYR A 222 4.28 2.42 5.20
N TYR A 223 3.11 1.90 5.59
CA TYR A 223 1.80 2.43 5.24
C TYR A 223 0.87 2.36 6.43
N ALA A 224 -0.10 3.26 6.51
CA ALA A 224 -1.08 3.22 7.61
C ALA A 224 -2.12 2.08 7.46
N PHE A 225 -2.13 1.38 6.31
CA PHE A 225 -3.19 0.44 5.91
C PHE A 225 -4.60 1.05 5.98
N ASN A 226 -4.66 2.37 5.84
CA ASN A 226 -5.85 3.19 5.72
C ASN A 226 -5.40 4.49 5.03
N GLU A 227 -5.81 4.67 3.77
CA GLU A 227 -5.38 5.83 2.96
C GLU A 227 -5.83 7.15 3.56
N PHE A 228 -6.98 7.21 4.22
CA PHE A 228 -7.49 8.45 4.81
C PHE A 228 -6.67 8.87 6.02
N ILE A 229 -6.30 7.92 6.88
CA ILE A 229 -5.40 8.17 8.03
C ILE A 229 -4.00 8.54 7.55
N GLN A 230 -3.47 7.82 6.56
CA GLN A 230 -2.18 8.19 5.99
C GLN A 230 -2.22 9.59 5.37
N PHE A 231 -3.27 9.91 4.60
CA PHE A 231 -3.41 11.17 3.90
C PHE A 231 -3.48 12.37 4.86
N ILE A 232 -4.25 12.28 5.95
CA ILE A 232 -4.28 13.34 6.98
C ILE A 232 -2.96 13.41 7.77
N THR A 233 -2.27 12.28 7.98
CA THR A 233 -0.94 12.29 8.61
C THR A 233 0.06 13.07 7.75
N GLU A 234 0.02 12.87 6.43
CA GLU A 234 0.95 13.49 5.49
C GLU A 234 0.57 14.92 5.09
N ASN A 235 -0.72 15.26 5.00
CA ASN A 235 -1.18 16.54 4.43
C ASN A 235 -2.00 17.40 5.41
N GLY A 236 -2.20 16.91 6.64
CA GLY A 236 -2.96 17.59 7.68
C GLY A 236 -4.43 17.78 7.35
N ILE A 237 -5.12 18.54 8.21
CA ILE A 237 -6.55 18.81 8.07
C ILE A 237 -6.87 19.62 6.81
N VAL A 238 -5.98 20.52 6.39
CA VAL A 238 -6.16 21.33 5.17
C VAL A 238 -6.21 20.43 3.95
N GLY A 239 -5.23 19.52 3.81
CA GLY A 239 -5.25 18.52 2.76
C GLY A 239 -6.50 17.66 2.83
N PHE A 240 -6.86 17.18 4.03
CA PHE A 240 -8.02 16.30 4.21
C PHE A 240 -9.34 16.96 3.80
N ILE A 241 -9.54 18.25 4.11
CA ILE A 241 -10.70 19.03 3.64
C ILE A 241 -10.72 19.10 2.11
N LEU A 242 -9.58 19.37 1.48
CA LEU A 242 -9.48 19.38 0.01
C LEU A 242 -9.85 18.02 -0.60
N LEU A 243 -9.42 16.92 0.02
CA LEU A 243 -9.80 15.57 -0.40
C LEU A 243 -11.32 15.36 -0.30
N ILE A 244 -11.95 15.76 0.80
CA ILE A 244 -13.41 15.69 0.96
C ILE A 244 -14.14 16.51 -0.10
N VAL A 245 -13.65 17.72 -0.41
CA VAL A 245 -14.20 18.57 -1.47
C VAL A 245 -14.09 17.87 -2.84
N ILE A 246 -12.92 17.30 -3.17
CA ILE A 246 -12.73 16.56 -4.42
C ILE A 246 -13.70 15.37 -4.51
N LEU A 247 -13.83 14.58 -3.43
CA LEU A 247 -14.77 13.45 -3.38
C LEU A 247 -16.22 13.91 -3.53
N TYR A 248 -16.60 15.02 -2.91
CA TYR A 248 -17.92 15.64 -3.06
C TYR A 248 -18.19 16.05 -4.52
N LEU A 249 -17.24 16.70 -5.19
CA LEU A 249 -17.36 17.10 -6.60
C LEU A 249 -17.49 15.88 -7.54
N ILE A 250 -16.72 14.82 -7.28
CA ILE A 250 -16.83 13.53 -8.00
C ILE A 250 -18.24 12.94 -7.83
N LEU A 251 -18.77 12.92 -6.60
CA LEU A 251 -20.10 12.38 -6.33
C LEU A 251 -21.22 13.24 -6.92
N ASN A 252 -21.02 14.55 -7.06
CA ASN A 252 -22.01 15.49 -7.59
C ASN A 252 -21.84 15.82 -9.08
N THR A 253 -20.97 15.11 -9.80
CA THR A 253 -20.83 15.30 -11.25
C THR A 253 -22.19 15.17 -11.94
N SER A 254 -22.59 16.26 -12.61
CA SER A 254 -23.82 16.43 -13.39
C SER A 254 -23.69 15.67 -14.71
N THR A 255 -24.69 14.86 -15.07
CA THR A 255 -24.60 14.02 -16.28
C THR A 255 -25.92 13.98 -17.03
N LYS A 256 -25.83 13.93 -18.36
CA LYS A 256 -27.00 13.76 -19.23
C LYS A 256 -27.74 12.46 -18.90
N LYS A 257 -29.06 12.44 -19.08
CA LYS A 257 -29.93 11.30 -18.77
C LYS A 257 -29.48 10.00 -19.46
N GLU A 258 -29.03 10.10 -20.71
CA GLU A 258 -28.49 8.99 -21.53
C GLU A 258 -27.25 8.34 -20.90
N ASN A 259 -26.39 9.14 -20.27
CA ASN A 259 -25.12 8.69 -19.69
C ASN A 259 -25.22 8.32 -18.21
N LYS A 260 -26.40 8.43 -17.62
CA LYS A 260 -26.61 8.21 -16.17
C LYS A 260 -26.18 6.82 -15.72
N CYS A 261 -26.37 5.79 -16.54
CA CYS A 261 -25.98 4.43 -16.19
C CYS A 261 -24.46 4.27 -16.15
N LEU A 262 -23.76 4.81 -17.15
CA LEU A 262 -22.31 4.78 -17.20
C LEU A 262 -21.69 5.58 -16.04
N ASN A 263 -22.25 6.75 -15.74
CA ASN A 263 -21.90 7.56 -14.59
C ASN A 263 -22.06 6.80 -13.26
N ASN A 264 -23.17 6.06 -13.11
CA ASN A 264 -23.39 5.22 -11.92
C ASN A 264 -22.33 4.13 -11.79
N ILE A 265 -22.01 3.41 -12.88
CA ILE A 265 -20.97 2.36 -12.87
C ILE A 265 -19.61 2.94 -12.43
N VAL A 266 -19.24 4.11 -12.96
CA VAL A 266 -17.99 4.79 -12.60
C VAL A 266 -17.98 5.20 -11.13
N LYS A 267 -19.05 5.85 -10.64
CA LYS A 267 -19.16 6.28 -9.24
C LYS A 267 -19.14 5.10 -8.27
N THR A 268 -19.81 3.99 -8.57
CA THR A 268 -19.77 2.79 -7.72
C THR A 268 -18.41 2.09 -7.75
N SER A 269 -17.68 2.19 -8.88
CA SER A 269 -16.31 1.67 -8.97
C SER A 269 -15.32 2.52 -8.15
N LEU A 270 -15.46 3.84 -8.17
CA LEU A 270 -14.71 4.75 -7.27
C LEU A 270 -15.08 4.53 -5.80
N LEU A 271 -16.35 4.25 -5.50
CA LEU A 271 -16.78 3.87 -4.15
C LEU A 271 -16.08 2.58 -3.70
N SER A 272 -15.95 1.58 -4.57
CA SER A 272 -15.21 0.33 -4.28
C SER A 272 -13.79 0.60 -3.83
N ILE A 273 -13.09 1.50 -4.54
CA ILE A 273 -11.74 1.96 -4.21
C ILE A 273 -11.74 2.62 -2.83
N CYS A 274 -12.69 3.52 -2.56
CA CYS A 274 -12.78 4.23 -1.28
C CYS A 274 -13.02 3.27 -0.11
N VAL A 275 -13.94 2.31 -0.25
CA VAL A 275 -14.22 1.30 0.79
C VAL A 275 -12.99 0.44 1.05
N PHE A 276 -12.31 -0.01 -0.01
CA PHE A 276 -11.07 -0.77 0.14
C PHE A 276 -9.95 0.06 0.80
N ALA A 277 -9.89 1.36 0.50
CA ALA A 277 -8.90 2.30 1.03
C ALA A 277 -9.01 2.55 2.55
N PHE A 278 -10.15 2.29 3.20
CA PHE A 278 -10.26 2.35 4.66
C PHE A 278 -9.44 1.27 5.38
N PHE A 279 -9.10 0.19 4.69
CA PHE A 279 -8.49 -1.00 5.30
C PHE A 279 -7.30 -1.54 4.51
N SER A 280 -6.78 -0.77 3.56
CA SER A 280 -5.68 -1.13 2.68
C SER A 280 -5.01 0.13 2.11
N TYR A 281 -4.11 -0.05 1.14
CA TYR A 281 -3.25 0.99 0.57
C TYR A 281 -3.30 1.04 -0.99
N PRO A 282 -4.49 1.14 -1.61
CA PRO A 282 -4.62 1.16 -3.08
C PRO A 282 -3.86 2.29 -3.77
N MET A 283 -3.62 3.43 -3.11
CA MET A 283 -2.87 4.57 -3.66
C MET A 283 -1.36 4.35 -3.62
N GLN A 284 -0.89 3.15 -3.26
CA GLN A 284 0.51 2.76 -3.42
C GLN A 284 0.70 1.74 -4.55
N ILE A 285 -0.41 1.32 -5.18
CA ILE A 285 -0.43 0.24 -6.15
C ILE A 285 -0.68 0.81 -7.56
N LEU A 286 0.34 0.78 -8.41
CA LEU A 286 0.31 1.40 -9.74
C LEU A 286 -0.87 0.91 -10.61
N PRO A 287 -1.18 -0.39 -10.74
CA PRO A 287 -2.35 -0.84 -11.51
C PRO A 287 -3.67 -0.22 -11.01
N ILE A 288 -3.83 -0.03 -9.71
CA ILE A 288 -5.04 0.58 -9.13
C ILE A 288 -5.07 2.09 -9.42
N LYS A 289 -3.93 2.80 -9.32
CA LYS A 289 -3.82 4.21 -9.73
C LYS A 289 -4.25 4.42 -11.18
N LEU A 290 -3.81 3.56 -12.08
CA LEU A 290 -4.18 3.64 -13.50
C LEU A 290 -5.69 3.47 -13.70
N VAL A 291 -6.32 2.54 -12.98
CA VAL A 291 -7.79 2.37 -13.02
C VAL A 291 -8.50 3.62 -12.49
N ILE A 292 -8.03 4.22 -11.38
CA ILE A 292 -8.59 5.47 -10.84
C ILE A 292 -8.52 6.59 -11.89
N VAL A 293 -7.36 6.80 -12.52
CA VAL A 293 -7.19 7.82 -13.57
C VAL A 293 -8.15 7.59 -14.73
N VAL A 294 -8.30 6.34 -15.19
CA VAL A 294 -9.26 5.99 -16.25
C VAL A 294 -10.71 6.28 -15.82
N LEU A 295 -11.09 5.93 -14.59
CA LEU A 295 -12.43 6.19 -14.06
C LEU A 295 -12.71 7.70 -13.95
N LEU A 296 -11.76 8.49 -13.45
CA LEU A 296 -11.88 9.94 -13.35
C LEU A 296 -11.94 10.61 -14.73
N ALA A 297 -11.14 10.15 -15.69
CA ALA A 297 -11.17 10.64 -17.07
C ALA A 297 -12.53 10.36 -17.73
N ILE A 298 -13.09 9.16 -17.52
CA ILE A 298 -14.43 8.83 -18.01
C ILE A 298 -15.46 9.72 -17.32
N LEU A 299 -15.42 9.85 -15.99
CA LEU A 299 -16.37 10.69 -15.25
C LEU A 299 -16.37 12.14 -15.76
N SER A 300 -15.17 12.71 -15.96
CA SER A 300 -14.98 14.03 -16.56
C SER A 300 -15.57 14.13 -17.96
N SER A 301 -15.41 13.09 -18.79
CA SER A 301 -15.99 13.06 -20.14
C SER A 301 -17.53 13.06 -20.16
N LEU A 302 -18.15 12.50 -19.11
CA LEU A 302 -19.60 12.42 -18.96
C LEU A 302 -20.22 13.68 -18.34
N ASN A 303 -19.41 14.55 -17.74
CA ASN A 303 -19.89 15.77 -17.10
C ASN A 303 -20.58 16.70 -18.12
N SER A 304 -21.84 17.06 -17.86
CA SER A 304 -22.59 18.02 -18.69
C SER A 304 -22.13 19.45 -18.46
N GLU A 305 -21.66 19.77 -17.27
CA GLU A 305 -21.16 21.09 -16.87
C GLU A 305 -19.67 21.19 -17.18
N LYS A 306 -19.32 21.07 -18.47
CA LYS A 306 -17.93 21.20 -18.90
C LYS A 306 -17.45 22.61 -18.56
N ILE A 307 -16.49 22.70 -17.64
CA ILE A 307 -15.80 23.96 -17.33
C ILE A 307 -15.10 24.44 -18.61
N GLN A 308 -15.63 25.50 -19.19
CA GLN A 308 -15.16 26.09 -20.46
C GLN A 308 -14.21 27.26 -20.18
N LEU A 309 -13.15 27.04 -19.40
CA LEU A 309 -12.17 28.09 -19.02
C LEU A 309 -11.49 28.75 -20.24
N PHE A 310 -11.34 28.02 -21.35
CA PHE A 310 -10.53 28.45 -22.51
C PHE A 310 -11.34 28.77 -23.77
N LYS A 311 -12.68 28.81 -23.71
CA LYS A 311 -13.52 28.97 -24.92
C LYS A 311 -13.39 30.36 -25.58
N ASN A 312 -12.98 31.37 -24.80
CA ASN A 312 -12.91 32.77 -25.22
C ASN A 312 -11.48 33.25 -25.52
N ILE A 313 -10.48 32.36 -25.57
CA ILE A 313 -9.16 32.76 -26.05
C ILE A 313 -9.26 32.93 -27.57
N LYS A 314 -9.28 34.18 -28.04
CA LYS A 314 -9.08 34.51 -29.45
C LYS A 314 -7.64 34.15 -29.82
N THR A 315 -7.43 32.97 -30.40
CA THR A 315 -6.14 32.58 -30.94
C THR A 315 -6.05 32.96 -32.41
N ASN A 316 -5.02 33.72 -32.81
CA ASN A 316 -4.71 33.98 -34.22
C ASN A 316 -4.17 32.74 -34.96
N PHE A 317 -3.84 31.68 -34.23
CA PHE A 317 -3.39 30.41 -34.78
C PHE A 317 -4.57 29.54 -35.26
N SER A 318 -4.37 28.83 -36.37
CA SER A 318 -5.37 27.87 -36.84
C SER A 318 -5.58 26.76 -35.78
N LYS A 319 -6.83 26.30 -35.62
CA LYS A 319 -7.15 25.19 -34.71
C LYS A 319 -6.34 23.91 -35.03
N LEU A 320 -5.93 23.75 -36.29
CA LEU A 320 -5.08 22.66 -36.74
C LEU A 320 -3.66 22.80 -36.16
N LEU A 321 -3.07 24.00 -36.17
CA LEU A 321 -1.75 24.26 -35.60
C LEU A 321 -1.72 24.00 -34.09
N ILE A 322 -2.73 24.45 -33.34
CA ILE A 322 -2.82 24.21 -31.89
C ILE A 322 -2.90 22.70 -31.59
N LYS A 323 -3.69 21.95 -32.36
CA LYS A 323 -3.74 20.48 -32.25
C LYS A 323 -2.40 19.84 -32.60
N ALA A 324 -1.74 20.29 -33.66
CA ALA A 324 -0.45 19.77 -34.07
C ALA A 324 0.62 20.01 -32.99
N ILE A 325 0.68 21.22 -32.41
CA ILE A 325 1.56 21.56 -31.29
C ILE A 325 1.25 20.71 -30.06
N ALA A 326 -0.02 20.53 -29.71
CA ALA A 326 -0.42 19.69 -28.58
C ALA A 326 -0.01 18.22 -28.80
N VAL A 327 -0.21 17.68 -30.01
CA VAL A 327 0.21 16.32 -30.36
C VAL A 327 1.73 16.18 -30.33
N ALA A 328 2.47 17.12 -30.94
CA ALA A 328 3.92 17.14 -30.92
C ALA A 328 4.47 17.25 -29.48
N GLY A 329 3.84 18.09 -28.63
CA GLY A 329 4.15 18.20 -27.21
C GLY A 329 3.92 16.90 -26.46
N CYS A 330 2.78 16.25 -26.67
CA CYS A 330 2.49 14.93 -26.10
C CYS A 330 3.50 13.87 -26.56
N LEU A 331 3.86 13.84 -27.84
CA LEU A 331 4.87 12.93 -28.38
C LEU A 331 6.26 13.20 -27.79
N GLY A 332 6.66 14.47 -27.70
CA GLY A 332 7.92 14.87 -27.07
C GLY A 332 7.99 14.45 -25.61
N ILE A 333 6.95 14.73 -24.83
CA ILE A 333 6.83 14.29 -23.43
C ILE A 333 6.90 12.76 -23.34
N THR A 334 6.23 12.05 -24.25
CA THR A 334 6.24 10.58 -24.26
C THR A 334 7.63 10.02 -24.53
N ILE A 335 8.37 10.58 -25.51
CA ILE A 335 9.74 10.16 -25.84
C ILE A 335 10.70 10.43 -24.67
N ILE A 336 10.62 11.62 -24.07
CA ILE A 336 11.44 12.00 -22.91
C ILE A 336 11.12 11.08 -21.72
N SER A 337 9.83 10.85 -21.45
CA SER A 337 9.37 9.97 -20.38
C SER A 337 9.84 8.54 -20.61
N PHE A 338 9.78 8.04 -21.85
CA PHE A 338 10.22 6.69 -22.19
C PHE A 338 11.73 6.51 -21.95
N LYS A 339 12.56 7.48 -22.38
CA LYS A 339 14.01 7.47 -22.09
C LYS A 339 14.28 7.47 -20.59
N TYR A 340 13.59 8.32 -19.84
CA TYR A 340 13.72 8.40 -18.39
C TYR A 340 13.29 7.09 -17.71
N ILE A 341 12.14 6.54 -18.06
CA ILE A 341 11.62 5.27 -17.54
C ILE A 341 12.59 4.13 -17.82
N ASN A 342 13.15 4.04 -19.03
CA ASN A 342 14.12 2.99 -19.37
C ASN A 342 15.38 3.10 -18.51
N LYS A 343 15.88 4.32 -18.27
CA LYS A 343 17.03 4.55 -17.40
C LYS A 343 16.74 4.13 -15.96
N VAL A 344 15.61 4.53 -15.41
CA VAL A 344 15.19 4.15 -14.05
C VAL A 344 14.97 2.64 -13.94
N ASN A 345 14.32 2.03 -14.94
CA ASN A 345 14.10 0.59 -15.00
C ASN A 345 15.41 -0.20 -15.03
N ALA A 346 16.42 0.28 -15.78
CA ALA A 346 17.76 -0.30 -15.75
C ALA A 346 18.36 -0.26 -14.34
N SER A 347 18.30 0.89 -13.64
CA SER A 347 18.78 0.99 -12.26
C SER A 347 18.04 0.07 -11.28
N PHE A 348 16.72 -0.16 -11.45
CA PHE A 348 15.99 -1.14 -10.65
C PHE A 348 16.43 -2.58 -10.94
N LYS A 349 16.77 -2.92 -12.19
CA LYS A 349 17.36 -4.23 -12.52
C LYS A 349 18.73 -4.39 -11.88
N THR A 350 19.57 -3.34 -11.93
CA THR A 350 20.87 -3.34 -11.27
C THR A 350 20.75 -3.49 -9.76
N TRP A 351 19.78 -2.81 -9.13
CA TRP A 351 19.48 -3.02 -7.72
C TRP A 351 19.05 -4.47 -7.42
N LYS A 352 18.27 -5.09 -8.31
CA LYS A 352 17.93 -6.52 -8.17
C LYS A 352 19.19 -7.40 -8.17
N TYR A 353 20.13 -7.16 -9.06
CA TYR A 353 21.40 -7.89 -9.07
C TYR A 353 22.19 -7.65 -7.76
N ALA A 354 22.22 -6.40 -7.27
CA ALA A 354 22.85 -6.08 -5.98
C ALA A 354 22.25 -6.86 -4.81
N LEU A 355 20.93 -7.09 -4.82
CA LEU A 355 20.25 -7.91 -3.82
C LEU A 355 20.60 -9.40 -3.97
N GLU A 356 20.71 -9.90 -5.18
CA GLU A 356 21.12 -11.28 -5.47
C GLU A 356 22.57 -11.52 -5.00
N SER A 357 23.51 -10.65 -5.40
CA SER A 357 24.92 -10.67 -4.96
C SER A 357 25.03 -10.62 -3.43
N TYR A 358 24.28 -9.71 -2.78
CA TYR A 358 24.21 -9.62 -1.32
C TYR A 358 23.72 -10.93 -0.68
N GLN A 359 22.72 -11.59 -1.25
CA GLN A 359 22.18 -12.85 -0.72
C GLN A 359 23.18 -14.01 -0.78
N TYR A 360 24.06 -14.01 -1.79
CA TYR A 360 25.16 -14.97 -1.91
C TYR A 360 26.37 -14.63 -1.02
N GLY A 361 26.35 -13.49 -0.31
CA GLY A 361 27.45 -13.02 0.51
C GLY A 361 28.57 -12.31 -0.26
N ASP A 362 28.39 -12.09 -1.57
CA ASP A 362 29.31 -11.29 -2.38
C ASP A 362 28.99 -9.80 -2.21
N TYR A 363 29.44 -9.25 -1.08
CA TYR A 363 29.19 -7.85 -0.72
C TYR A 363 29.96 -6.87 -1.61
N GLU A 364 31.11 -7.26 -2.16
CA GLU A 364 31.91 -6.39 -3.02
C GLU A 364 31.18 -6.11 -4.34
N SER A 365 30.73 -7.17 -5.04
CA SER A 365 29.92 -7.02 -6.25
C SER A 365 28.62 -6.28 -5.96
N ALA A 366 27.94 -6.62 -4.85
CA ALA A 366 26.72 -5.93 -4.45
C ALA A 366 26.93 -4.42 -4.30
N ILE A 367 28.03 -4.01 -3.65
CA ILE A 367 28.37 -2.58 -3.45
C ILE A 367 28.62 -1.88 -4.79
N GLN A 368 29.36 -2.50 -5.72
CA GLN A 368 29.58 -1.92 -7.05
C GLN A 368 28.27 -1.72 -7.81
N GLU A 369 27.36 -2.70 -7.74
CA GLU A 369 26.04 -2.62 -8.35
C GLU A 369 25.19 -1.53 -7.69
N TYR A 370 25.19 -1.42 -6.36
CA TYR A 370 24.54 -0.33 -5.63
C TYR A 370 25.10 1.04 -6.05
N GLU A 371 26.43 1.20 -6.11
CA GLU A 371 27.08 2.45 -6.52
C GLU A 371 26.65 2.89 -7.92
N SER A 372 26.58 1.95 -8.86
CA SER A 372 26.15 2.25 -10.23
C SER A 372 24.68 2.69 -10.32
N ALA A 373 23.80 2.14 -9.48
CA ALA A 373 22.37 2.46 -9.45
C ALA A 373 22.06 3.72 -8.61
N TYR A 374 22.97 4.12 -7.72
CA TYR A 374 22.79 5.22 -6.76
C TYR A 374 22.34 6.55 -7.39
N PRO A 375 22.92 7.05 -8.51
CA PRO A 375 22.55 8.36 -9.03
C PRO A 375 21.07 8.47 -9.42
N GLN A 376 20.43 7.37 -9.84
CA GLN A 376 19.01 7.35 -10.18
C GLN A 376 18.11 7.03 -8.98
N LEU A 377 18.61 6.25 -8.01
CA LEU A 377 17.83 5.73 -6.88
C LEU A 377 18.12 6.41 -5.54
N LYS A 378 18.93 7.48 -5.50
CA LYS A 378 19.31 8.24 -4.29
C LYS A 378 18.17 8.83 -3.46
N SER A 379 16.93 8.79 -3.94
CA SER A 379 15.73 9.23 -3.20
C SER A 379 14.84 8.08 -2.74
N ASN A 380 15.22 6.84 -3.08
CA ASN A 380 14.51 5.64 -2.67
C ASN A 380 15.11 5.15 -1.34
N GLY A 381 14.35 5.29 -0.26
CA GLY A 381 14.82 4.93 1.08
C GLY A 381 15.10 3.44 1.28
N GLU A 382 14.40 2.55 0.59
CA GLU A 382 14.63 1.10 0.67
C GLU A 382 15.93 0.70 -0.05
N PHE A 383 16.17 1.30 -1.22
CA PHE A 383 17.44 1.17 -1.93
C PHE A 383 18.62 1.65 -1.07
N LEU A 384 18.52 2.85 -0.49
CA LEU A 384 19.57 3.40 0.38
C LEU A 384 19.80 2.55 1.63
N MET A 385 18.72 2.04 2.25
CA MET A 385 18.83 1.12 3.38
C MET A 385 19.62 -0.14 3.00
N ASN A 386 19.30 -0.76 1.87
CA ASN A 386 19.96 -1.99 1.43
C ASN A 386 21.43 -1.74 1.07
N TYR A 387 21.71 -0.62 0.38
CA TYR A 387 23.07 -0.22 0.06
C TYR A 387 23.90 0.07 1.32
N GLY A 388 23.38 0.90 2.24
CA GLY A 388 24.04 1.24 3.49
C GLY A 388 24.28 0.02 4.38
N LYS A 389 23.35 -0.94 4.39
CA LYS A 389 23.52 -2.21 5.10
C LYS A 389 24.62 -3.07 4.48
N ALA A 390 24.68 -3.17 3.15
CA ALA A 390 25.75 -3.88 2.46
C ALA A 390 27.13 -3.29 2.79
N LEU A 391 27.26 -1.96 2.78
CA LEU A 391 28.47 -1.24 3.19
C LEU A 391 28.86 -1.53 4.65
N SER A 392 27.90 -1.55 5.57
CA SER A 392 28.12 -1.86 6.99
C SER A 392 28.64 -3.28 7.18
N LEU A 393 28.07 -4.27 6.47
CA LEU A 393 28.55 -5.65 6.52
C LEU A 393 29.94 -5.83 5.90
N TYR A 394 30.24 -5.08 4.83
CA TYR A 394 31.57 -5.03 4.21
C TYR A 394 32.59 -4.19 5.00
N LYS A 395 32.22 -3.66 6.18
CA LYS A 395 33.08 -2.82 7.03
C LYS A 395 33.54 -1.50 6.40
N ASN A 396 32.82 -1.00 5.40
CA ASN A 396 32.98 0.37 4.92
C ASN A 396 32.10 1.33 5.74
N ASP A 397 32.39 1.42 7.04
CA ASP A 397 31.49 2.00 8.03
C ASP A 397 31.27 3.51 7.85
N LYS A 398 32.29 4.26 7.41
CA LYS A 398 32.15 5.71 7.13
C LYS A 398 31.10 5.97 6.05
N LYS A 399 31.19 5.23 4.94
CA LYS A 399 30.24 5.35 3.82
C LYS A 399 28.87 4.77 4.19
N ALA A 400 28.84 3.70 4.98
CA ALA A 400 27.60 3.13 5.49
C ALA A 400 26.80 4.17 6.30
N VAL A 401 27.45 4.87 7.24
CA VAL A 401 26.80 5.94 8.02
C VAL A 401 26.25 7.04 7.10
N GLU A 402 27.03 7.50 6.12
CA GLU A 402 26.57 8.52 5.17
C GLU A 402 25.30 8.09 4.43
N ILE A 403 25.31 6.88 3.85
CA ILE A 403 24.18 6.35 3.06
C ILE A 403 22.97 6.04 3.95
N LEU A 404 23.16 5.52 5.15
CA LEU A 404 22.08 5.21 6.09
C LEU A 404 21.41 6.47 6.66
N GLU A 405 22.18 7.51 6.95
CA GLU A 405 21.61 8.82 7.34
C GLU A 405 20.87 9.49 6.19
N GLN A 406 21.31 9.28 4.93
CA GLN A 406 20.51 9.65 3.77
C GLN A 406 19.22 8.82 3.68
N ALA A 407 19.28 7.52 3.97
CA ALA A 407 18.11 6.64 3.97
C ALA A 407 17.02 7.16 4.93
N LYS A 408 17.41 7.59 6.14
CA LYS A 408 16.50 8.16 7.18
C LYS A 408 15.68 9.35 6.70
N LYS A 409 16.15 10.07 5.69
CA LYS A 409 15.39 11.18 5.08
C LYS A 409 14.21 10.71 4.22
N HIS A 410 14.19 9.44 3.81
CA HIS A 410 13.22 8.83 2.89
C HIS A 410 12.48 7.62 3.48
N LEU A 411 13.06 6.95 4.47
CA LEU A 411 12.52 5.79 5.17
C LEU A 411 13.27 5.60 6.49
N ASN A 412 12.60 5.28 7.59
CA ASN A 412 13.28 4.76 8.77
C ASN A 412 12.74 3.39 9.20
N THR A 413 13.64 2.49 9.61
CA THR A 413 13.31 1.13 10.07
C THR A 413 14.32 0.67 11.10
N THR A 414 14.00 -0.41 11.83
CA THR A 414 14.99 -1.02 12.72
C THR A 414 16.25 -1.48 11.99
N ILE A 415 16.17 -1.81 10.69
CA ILE A 415 17.32 -2.30 9.92
C ILE A 415 18.34 -1.17 9.76
N ILE A 416 17.85 0.03 9.42
CA ILE A 416 18.68 1.24 9.28
C ILE A 416 19.34 1.55 10.62
N GLU A 417 18.58 1.59 11.70
CA GLU A 417 19.09 1.93 13.03
C GLU A 417 20.08 0.86 13.56
N THR A 418 19.85 -0.43 13.34
CA THR A 418 20.83 -1.46 13.72
C THR A 418 22.10 -1.39 12.88
N ALA A 419 22.00 -1.12 11.58
CA ALA A 419 23.19 -0.98 10.72
C ALA A 419 23.99 0.29 11.05
N LEU A 420 23.31 1.40 11.38
CA LEU A 420 23.96 2.60 11.93
C LEU A 420 24.67 2.29 13.23
N GLY A 421 24.01 1.56 14.13
CA GLY A 421 24.62 1.12 15.39
C GLY A 421 25.87 0.29 15.17
N ASP A 422 25.83 -0.69 14.26
CA ASP A 422 26.98 -1.54 13.91
C ASP A 422 28.13 -0.72 13.34
N SER A 423 27.84 0.25 12.47
CA SER A 423 28.86 1.09 11.87
C SER A 423 29.44 2.13 12.84
N TYR A 424 28.63 2.76 13.68
CA TYR A 424 29.13 3.62 14.75
C TYR A 424 29.99 2.85 15.75
N LYS A 425 29.60 1.60 16.09
CA LYS A 425 30.38 0.74 16.97
C LYS A 425 31.75 0.44 16.38
N ASN A 426 31.83 0.07 15.10
CA ASN A 426 33.11 -0.20 14.43
C ASN A 426 33.99 1.05 14.29
N LEU A 427 33.39 2.24 14.24
CA LEU A 427 34.07 3.54 14.27
C LEU A 427 34.42 4.00 15.71
N GLU A 428 34.19 3.16 16.72
CA GLU A 428 34.39 3.45 18.15
C GLU A 428 33.54 4.62 18.67
N GLU A 429 32.51 5.03 17.94
CA GLU A 429 31.52 6.04 18.35
C GLU A 429 30.43 5.41 19.23
N TYR A 430 30.84 4.79 20.35
CA TYR A 430 29.98 3.93 21.17
C TYR A 430 28.70 4.61 21.67
N ASN A 431 28.73 5.91 21.96
CA ASN A 431 27.54 6.66 22.38
C ASN A 431 26.48 6.71 21.26
N LYS A 432 26.90 6.93 20.00
CA LYS A 432 25.96 6.94 18.87
C LYS A 432 25.45 5.55 18.56
N ALA A 433 26.30 4.53 18.72
CA ALA A 433 25.89 3.13 18.58
C ALA A 433 24.80 2.76 19.59
N GLU A 434 24.99 3.12 20.86
CA GLU A 434 24.00 2.88 21.92
C GLU A 434 22.66 3.55 21.60
N ILE A 435 22.69 4.82 21.16
CA ILE A 435 21.48 5.57 20.77
C ILE A 435 20.75 4.85 19.63
N ALA A 436 21.47 4.45 18.58
CA ALA A 436 20.87 3.79 17.41
C ALA A 436 20.24 2.45 17.78
N TYR A 437 20.94 1.59 18.54
CA TYR A 437 20.38 0.31 18.96
C TYR A 437 19.20 0.45 19.92
N LYS A 438 19.24 1.43 20.84
CA LYS A 438 18.12 1.72 21.75
C LYS A 438 16.92 2.27 20.99
N HIS A 439 17.14 3.07 19.95
CA HIS A 439 16.08 3.53 19.06
C HIS A 439 15.45 2.35 18.31
N ALA A 440 16.26 1.41 17.81
CA ALA A 440 15.79 0.17 17.19
C ALA A 440 15.02 -0.76 18.17
N GLU A 441 15.46 -0.85 19.43
CA GLU A 441 14.72 -1.56 20.50
C GLU A 441 13.35 -0.92 20.70
N ASN A 442 13.32 0.40 20.87
CA ASN A 442 12.07 1.12 21.09
C ASN A 442 11.14 1.06 19.87
N MET A 443 11.67 1.03 18.65
CA MET A 443 10.87 0.83 17.45
C MET A 443 10.07 -0.49 17.51
N ILE A 444 10.69 -1.59 17.94
CA ILE A 444 10.02 -2.90 18.01
C ILE A 444 10.50 -3.68 19.26
N PRO A 445 9.89 -3.44 20.43
CA PRO A 445 10.41 -3.95 21.72
C PRO A 445 10.50 -5.47 21.81
N VAL A 446 9.67 -6.20 21.06
CA VAL A 446 9.65 -7.67 21.06
C VAL A 446 10.87 -8.30 20.35
N ARG A 447 11.65 -7.52 19.58
CA ARG A 447 12.82 -8.05 18.86
C ARG A 447 14.00 -8.26 19.82
N PHE A 448 14.62 -9.43 19.71
CA PHE A 448 15.80 -9.79 20.50
C PHE A 448 17.09 -9.16 19.94
N TYR A 449 17.14 -8.92 18.62
CA TYR A 449 18.36 -8.54 17.93
C TYR A 449 18.92 -7.17 18.37
N PRO A 450 18.14 -6.07 18.49
CA PRO A 450 18.67 -4.81 19.00
C PRO A 450 19.24 -4.89 20.41
N LEU A 451 18.61 -5.68 21.30
CA LEU A 451 19.10 -5.93 22.65
C LEU A 451 20.43 -6.72 22.62
N TYR A 452 20.52 -7.73 21.77
CA TYR A 452 21.75 -8.50 21.59
C TYR A 452 22.91 -7.61 21.14
N LEU A 453 22.68 -6.71 20.18
CA LEU A 453 23.71 -5.77 19.70
C LEU A 453 24.15 -4.79 20.79
N GLN A 454 23.22 -4.26 21.59
CA GLN A 454 23.58 -3.45 22.78
C GLN A 454 24.44 -4.23 23.78
N ALA A 455 24.14 -5.51 24.03
CA ALA A 455 24.93 -6.32 24.96
C ALA A 455 26.37 -6.51 24.46
N LYS A 456 26.52 -6.69 23.14
CA LYS A 456 27.83 -6.78 22.48
C LYS A 456 28.58 -5.45 22.48
N LEU A 457 27.89 -4.34 22.25
CA LEU A 457 28.46 -3.00 22.40
C LEU A 457 29.02 -2.77 23.82
N TYR A 458 28.29 -3.16 24.86
CA TYR A 458 28.76 -3.01 26.23
C TYR A 458 29.92 -3.96 26.58
N GLU A 459 29.92 -5.18 26.02
CA GLU A 459 31.05 -6.11 26.16
C GLU A 459 32.32 -5.51 25.52
N GLU A 460 32.22 -4.97 24.30
CA GLU A 460 33.34 -4.39 23.56
C GLU A 460 33.85 -3.07 24.15
N SER A 461 32.95 -2.21 24.64
CA SER A 461 33.32 -0.94 25.29
C SER A 461 33.76 -1.07 26.75
N GLY A 462 33.87 -2.30 27.28
CA GLY A 462 34.31 -2.56 28.66
C GLY A 462 33.25 -2.31 29.75
N GLN A 463 32.00 -1.98 29.38
CA GLN A 463 30.87 -1.77 30.29
C GLN A 463 30.23 -3.10 30.73
N ASN A 464 31.05 -4.00 31.29
CA ASN A 464 30.69 -5.39 31.57
C ASN A 464 29.42 -5.55 32.42
N GLU A 465 29.19 -4.69 33.41
CA GLU A 465 27.99 -4.77 34.25
C GLU A 465 26.71 -4.46 33.45
N LYS A 466 26.73 -3.45 32.57
CA LYS A 466 25.61 -3.18 31.66
C LYS A 466 25.38 -4.37 30.73
N ALA A 467 26.45 -4.97 30.20
CA ALA A 467 26.37 -6.14 29.34
C ALA A 467 25.70 -7.34 30.06
N LYS A 468 26.09 -7.62 31.32
CA LYS A 468 25.49 -8.69 32.13
C LYS A 468 24.02 -8.43 32.46
N VAL A 469 23.66 -7.20 32.81
CA VAL A 469 22.26 -6.80 33.06
C VAL A 469 21.42 -7.07 31.82
N LEU A 470 21.90 -6.67 30.65
CA LEU A 470 21.17 -6.88 29.40
C LEU A 470 21.10 -8.35 28.98
N ALA A 471 22.17 -9.11 29.19
CA ALA A 471 22.17 -10.55 28.96
C ALA A 471 21.11 -11.27 29.81
N LYS A 472 20.96 -10.92 31.09
CA LYS A 472 19.89 -11.43 31.95
C LYS A 472 18.50 -11.03 31.44
N LYS A 473 18.31 -9.77 31.00
CA LYS A 473 17.05 -9.29 30.39
C LYS A 473 16.69 -10.13 29.15
N ILE A 474 17.65 -10.38 28.26
CA ILE A 474 17.45 -11.18 27.03
C ILE A 474 17.07 -12.63 27.35
N LEU A 475 17.73 -13.26 28.32
CA LEU A 475 17.44 -14.65 28.70
C LEU A 475 16.02 -14.82 29.27
N ASN A 476 15.57 -13.83 30.04
CA ASN A 476 14.23 -13.81 30.65
C ASN A 476 13.13 -13.29 29.73
N LYS A 477 13.47 -12.68 28.59
CA LYS A 477 12.49 -12.13 27.65
C LYS A 477 11.65 -13.24 27.01
N LYS A 478 10.34 -13.02 26.94
CA LYS A 478 9.38 -13.93 26.30
C LYS A 478 9.61 -13.99 24.80
N VAL A 479 9.63 -15.20 24.25
CA VAL A 479 9.79 -15.45 22.81
C VAL A 479 8.42 -15.37 22.13
N LYS A 480 8.27 -14.46 21.16
CA LYS A 480 7.04 -14.33 20.35
C LYS A 480 6.95 -15.40 19.26
N ILE A 481 8.03 -15.57 18.51
CA ILE A 481 8.18 -16.55 17.43
C ILE A 481 9.51 -17.24 17.66
N PRO A 482 9.55 -18.55 17.99
CA PRO A 482 10.78 -19.30 18.11
C PRO A 482 11.58 -19.29 16.81
N SER A 483 12.90 -19.15 16.92
CA SER A 483 13.81 -19.23 15.77
C SER A 483 15.22 -19.61 16.23
N THR A 484 15.99 -20.22 15.34
CA THR A 484 17.40 -20.56 15.57
C THR A 484 18.21 -19.33 15.98
N ALA A 485 17.96 -18.17 15.37
CA ALA A 485 18.62 -16.92 15.73
C ALA A 485 18.36 -16.51 17.20
N ILE A 486 17.17 -16.75 17.75
CA ILE A 486 16.88 -16.47 19.16
C ILE A 486 17.63 -17.45 20.08
N GLU A 487 17.73 -18.72 19.68
CA GLU A 487 18.49 -19.73 20.43
C GLU A 487 19.98 -19.37 20.48
N GLU A 488 20.56 -18.97 19.36
CA GLU A 488 21.94 -18.48 19.26
C GLU A 488 22.18 -17.24 20.11
N ILE A 489 21.27 -16.25 20.04
CA ILE A 489 21.32 -15.06 20.91
C ILE A 489 21.33 -15.48 22.39
N LYS A 490 20.42 -16.37 22.80
CA LYS A 490 20.37 -16.85 24.19
C LYS A 490 21.63 -17.61 24.59
N ALA A 491 22.18 -18.45 23.71
CA ALA A 491 23.44 -19.14 23.95
C ALA A 491 24.61 -18.16 24.12
N ALA A 492 24.69 -17.13 23.28
CA ALA A 492 25.70 -16.08 23.38
C ALA A 492 25.58 -15.30 24.70
N MET A 493 24.36 -14.99 25.15
CA MET A 493 24.13 -14.32 26.44
C MET A 493 24.52 -15.18 27.64
N LYS A 494 24.28 -16.50 27.60
CA LYS A 494 24.77 -17.43 28.63
C LYS A 494 26.30 -17.43 28.71
N LYS A 495 26.98 -17.48 27.55
CA LYS A 495 28.45 -17.40 27.48
C LYS A 495 28.98 -16.09 28.06
N LEU A 496 28.32 -14.97 27.75
CA LEU A 496 28.68 -13.64 28.28
C LEU A 496 28.63 -13.60 29.82
N LEU A 497 27.65 -14.24 30.44
CA LEU A 497 27.52 -14.26 31.91
C LEU A 497 28.59 -15.12 32.62
N ILE A 498 29.16 -16.11 31.93
CA ILE A 498 30.17 -17.04 32.48
C ILE A 498 31.59 -16.48 32.29
N LYS A 499 31.79 -15.60 31.30
CA LYS A 499 33.10 -15.04 30.96
C LYS A 499 33.65 -14.24 32.14
N LYS A 500 34.77 -14.70 32.73
CA LYS A 500 35.51 -13.93 33.75
C LYS A 500 35.98 -12.61 33.14
N PRO A 501 35.97 -11.49 33.89
CA PRO A 501 36.52 -10.23 33.40
C PRO A 501 37.96 -10.49 32.94
N LEU A 502 38.28 -10.08 31.72
CA LEU A 502 39.67 -10.00 31.28
C LEU A 502 40.34 -8.99 32.22
N THR A 503 41.08 -9.48 33.20
CA THR A 503 42.10 -8.68 33.87
C THR A 503 43.07 -8.27 32.76
N LYS A 504 43.06 -6.98 32.39
CA LYS A 504 44.21 -6.37 31.74
C LYS A 504 45.35 -6.49 32.75
N ASN A 505 46.10 -7.58 32.66
CA ASN A 505 47.39 -7.70 33.33
C ASN A 505 48.46 -7.31 32.31
N ASP A 506 49.15 -6.23 32.71
CA ASP A 506 50.51 -5.78 32.40
C ASP A 506 50.88 -5.42 30.95
#